data_AF-A0A660YJB7-F1
#
_entry.id   AF-A0A660YJB7-F1
#
_cell.length_a   1.000
_cell.length_b   1.000
_cell.length_c   1.000
_cell.angle_alpha   90.00
_cell.angle_beta   90.00
_cell.angle_gamma   90.00
#
_symmetry.space_group_name_H-M   'P 1'
#
loop_
_entity.id
_entity.type
_entity.pdbx_description
1 polymer ?
#
loop_
_entity_poly.entity_id
_entity_poly.type
_entity_poly.pdbx_seq_one_letter_code
_entity_poly.pdbx_strand_id
1 'polypeptide(L)' 'MSMTDPIADYLTRIRNAIRVQKNKVDIPASNILKGITKILLDEGYIKSFTEIED' A
#
# COMPACT_ATOMS: atom_id res chain seq x y z
N MET A 1 -4.77 9.30 16.90
CA MET A 1 -4.66 7.83 16.91
C MET A 1 -3.19 7.48 16.87
N SER A 2 -2.71 6.74 17.87
CA SER A 2 -1.40 6.08 17.78
C SER A 2 -1.50 5.00 16.71
N MET A 3 -0.67 5.07 15.67
CA MET A 3 -0.60 4.04 14.64
C MET A 3 0.19 2.87 15.21
N THR A 4 -0.53 1.90 15.80
CA THR A 4 0.07 0.74 16.46
C THR A 4 0.54 -0.33 15.48
N ASP A 5 -0.08 -0.43 14.30
CA ASP A 5 0.30 -1.39 13.27
C ASP A 5 0.28 -0.76 11.85
N PRO A 6 1.46 -0.39 11.32
CA PRO A 6 1.60 0.15 9.97
C PRO A 6 1.19 -0.82 8.85
N ILE A 7 1.31 -2.13 9.07
CA ILE A 7 0.99 -3.15 8.06
C ILE A 7 -0.53 -3.31 7.98
N ALA A 8 -1.21 -3.39 9.13
CA ALA A 8 -2.67 -3.47 9.16
C ALA A 8 -3.33 -2.22 8.54
N ASP A 9 -2.78 -1.02 8.80
CA ASP A 9 -3.26 0.21 8.17
C ASP A 9 -3.04 0.18 6.65
N TYR A 10 -1.85 -0.22 6.20
CA TYR A 10 -1.52 -0.38 4.77
C TYR A 10 -2.54 -1.28 4.05
N LEU A 11 -2.79 -2.49 4.57
CA LEU A 11 -3.76 -3.42 3.97
C LEU A 11 -5.19 -2.89 4.02
N THR A 12 -5.55 -2.20 5.10
CA THR A 12 -6.86 -1.58 5.27
C THR A 12 -7.10 -0.49 4.23
N ARG A 13 -6.09 0.36 3.96
CA ARG A 13 -6.17 1.40 2.91
C ARG A 13 -6.38 0.80 1.53
N ILE A 14 -5.63 -0.24 1.18
CA ILE A 14 -5.78 -0.95 -0.11
C ILE A 14 -7.18 -1.53 -0.25
N ARG A 15 -7.66 -2.27 0.76
CA ARG A 15 -9.00 -2.86 0.76
C ARG A 15 -10.09 -1.79 0.59
N ASN A 16 -9.96 -0.67 1.31
CA ASN A 16 -10.93 0.41 1.24
C ASN A 16 -10.91 1.09 -0.13
N ALA A 17 -9.72 1.30 -0.72
CA ALA A 17 -9.57 1.84 -2.07
C ALA A 17 -10.23 0.95 -3.12
N ILE A 18 -10.05 -0.37 -3.03
CA ILE A 18 -10.71 -1.35 -3.91
C ILE A 18 -12.24 -1.27 -3.77
N ARG A 19 -12.76 -1.19 -2.54
CA ARG A 19 -14.21 -1.09 -2.28
C ARG A 19 -14.85 0.13 -2.92
N VAL A 20 -14.14 1.25 -2.99
CA VAL A 20 -14.61 2.48 -3.64
C VAL A 20 -14.12 2.64 -5.08
N GLN A 21 -13.57 1.57 -5.67
CA GLN A 21 -13.07 1.52 -7.05
C GLN A 21 -12.02 2.61 -7.38
N LYS A 22 -11.18 2.96 -6.41
CA LYS A 22 -10.04 3.86 -6.65
C LYS A 22 -8.94 3.10 -7.39
N ASN A 23 -8.45 3.71 -8.47
CA ASN A 23 -7.35 3.18 -9.28
C ASN A 23 -5.96 3.33 -8.63
N LYS A 24 -5.82 4.26 -7.66
CA LYS A 24 -4.55 4.58 -6.98
C LYS A 24 -4.83 4.87 -5.50
N VAL A 25 -3.85 4.59 -4.65
CA VAL A 25 -3.88 4.90 -3.22
C VAL A 25 -2.50 5.34 -2.77
N ASP A 26 -2.45 6.41 -1.97
CA ASP A 26 -1.21 6.92 -1.40
C ASP A 26 -1.06 6.39 0.03
N ILE A 27 0.12 5.84 0.33
CA ILE A 27 0.43 5.23 1.61
C ILE A 27 1.83 5.70 2.04
N PRO A 28 2.04 6.07 3.32
CA PRO A 28 3.37 6.45 3.80
C PRO A 28 4.38 5.35 3.53
N ALA A 29 5.53 5.73 2.94
CA ALA A 29 6.57 4.79 2.59
C ALA A 29 7.34 4.33 3.83
N SER A 30 7.59 3.03 3.92
CA SER A 30 8.56 2.44 4.85
C SER A 30 9.27 1.28 4.17
N ASN A 31 10.48 0.94 4.63
CA ASN A 31 11.26 -0.16 4.02
C ASN A 31 10.49 -1.50 4.02
N ILE A 32 9.70 -1.76 5.06
CA ILE A 32 8.87 -2.97 5.17
C ILE A 32 7.73 -2.92 4.15
N LEU A 33 7.01 -1.80 4.07
CA LEU A 33 5.88 -1.65 3.14
C LEU A 33 6.32 -1.68 1.68
N LYS A 34 7.53 -1.18 1.38
CA LYS A 34 8.17 -1.31 0.05
C LYS A 34 8.39 -2.78 -0.31
N GLY A 35 8.91 -3.58 0.62
CA GLY A 35 9.08 -5.03 0.43
C GLY A 35 7.76 -5.74 0.14
N ILE A 36 6.71 -5.43 0.92
CA ILE A 36 5.36 -5.98 0.71
C ILE A 36 4.80 -5.55 -0.65
N THR A 37 4.92 -4.28 -1.00
CA THR A 37 4.41 -3.74 -2.26
C THR A 37 5.12 -4.38 -3.46
N LYS A 38 6.42 -4.66 -3.34
CA LYS A 38 7.18 -5.38 -4.36
C LYS A 38 6.69 -6.82 -4.54
N ILE A 39 6.44 -7.55 -3.45
CA ILE A 39 5.86 -8.91 -3.53
C ILE A 39 4.49 -8.87 -4.21
N LEU A 40 3.64 -7.89 -3.88
CA LEU A 40 2.34 -7.73 -4.53
C LEU A 40 2.46 -7.43 -6.04
N LEU A 41 3.51 -6.74 -6.46
CA LEU A 41 3.80 -6.51 -7.87
C LEU A 41 4.27 -7.80 -8.56
N ASP A 42 5.19 -8.52 -7.94
CA ASP A 42 5.78 -9.76 -8.48
C ASP A 42 4.72 -10.86 -8.64
N GLU A 43 3.78 -10.96 -7.69
CA GLU A 43 2.63 -11.88 -7.74
C GLU A 43 1.48 -11.38 -8.66
N GLY A 44 1.61 -10.18 -9.23
CA GLY A 44 0.62 -9.62 -10.16
C GLY A 44 -0.66 -9.07 -9.54
N TYR A 45 -0.71 -8.86 -8.22
CA TYR A 45 -1.85 -8.23 -7.53
C TYR A 45 -1.96 -6.72 -7.82
N ILE A 46 -0.84 -6.05 -8.08
CA ILE A 46 -0.80 -4.64 -8.48
C ILE A 46 -0.05 -4.49 -9.80
N LYS A 47 -0.39 -3.47 -10.59
CA LYS A 47 0.25 -3.22 -11.90
C LYS A 47 1.57 -2.47 -11.81
N SER A 48 1.65 -1.53 -10.87
CA SER A 48 2.81 -0.65 -10.70
C SER A 48 2.68 0.08 -9.36
N PHE A 49 3.82 0.45 -8.77
CA PHE A 49 3.88 1.41 -7.67
C PHE A 49 4.95 2.48 -7.99
N THR A 50 4.85 3.64 -7.35
CA THR A 50 5.82 4.72 -7.48
C THR A 50 6.13 5.24 -6.09
N GLU A 51 7.42 5.48 -5.82
CA GLU A 51 7.85 6.13 -4.60
C GLU A 51 7.81 7.64 -4.83
N ILE A 52 7.02 8.34 -4.02
CA ILE A 52 6.98 9.79 -4.01
C ILE A 52 7.81 10.20 -2.80
N GLU A 53 8.93 10.87 -3.03
CA GLU A 53 9.68 11.55 -1.98
C GLU A 53 8.95 12.86 -1.65
N ASP A 54 8.67 13.08 -0.36
CA ASP A 54 8.09 14.32 0.16
C ASP A 54 9.11 15.48 0.09
#